data_AF-A0A7Y5E6B9-F1
#
_entry.id   AF-A0A7Y5E6B9-F1
#
_cell.length_a   1.000
_cell.length_b   1.000
_cell.length_c   1.000
_cell.angle_alpha   90.00
_cell.angle_beta   90.00
_cell.angle_gamma   90.00
#
_symmetry.space_group_name_H-M   'P 1'
#
loop_
_entity.id
_entity.type
_entity.pdbx_description
1 polymer ?
#
loop_
_entity_poly.entity_id
_entity_poly.type
_entity_poly.pdbx_seq_one_letter_code
_entity_poly.pdbx_strand_id
1 'polypeptide(L)' 'MMKQVVLNVPDNKYPFFMELVKSLGFVKLPEESKLTKNQVEFVEGTKKSLEQVEQHLKGEIKLKTADQLFDEL' A
#
# COMPACT_ATOMS: atom_id res chain seq x y z
N MET A 1 -11.82 11.02 -0.95
CA MET A 1 -11.76 11.59 -2.31
C MET A 1 -10.33 11.99 -2.59
N MET A 2 -9.78 11.63 -3.75
CA MET A 2 -8.41 11.98 -4.15
C MET A 2 -8.46 13.17 -5.13
N LYS A 3 -7.55 14.14 -4.99
CA LYS A 3 -7.48 15.34 -5.83
C LYS A 3 -6.05 15.49 -6.35
N GLN A 4 -5.88 15.63 -7.66
CA GLN A 4 -4.59 15.82 -8.33
C GLN A 4 -4.54 17.19 -8.99
N VAL A 5 -3.38 17.86 -8.93
CA VAL A 5 -3.15 19.16 -9.55
C VAL A 5 -1.83 19.12 -10.34
N VAL A 6 -1.86 19.55 -11.60
CA VAL A 6 -0.69 19.67 -12.48
C VAL A 6 -0.56 21.13 -12.91
N LEU A 7 0.62 21.73 -12.72
CA LEU A 7 0.88 23.15 -12.98
C LEU A 7 2.18 23.31 -13.77
N ASN A 8 2.15 24.13 -14.81
CA ASN A 8 3.35 24.58 -15.49
C ASN A 8 3.86 25.86 -14.83
N VAL A 9 5.04 25.79 -14.22
CA VAL A 9 5.65 26.91 -13.49
C VAL A 9 6.85 27.41 -14.29
N PRO A 10 6.99 28.73 -14.53
CA PRO A 10 8.19 29.31 -15.13
C PRO A 10 9.44 29.02 -14.27
N ASP A 11 10.57 28.70 -14.91
CA ASP A 11 11.81 28.30 -14.22
C ASP A 11 12.27 29.29 -13.14
N ASN A 12 12.15 30.59 -13.40
CA ASN A 12 12.52 31.64 -12.45
C ASN A 12 11.64 31.69 -11.19
N LYS A 13 10.45 31.07 -11.22
CA LYS A 13 9.52 30.98 -10.09
C LYS A 13 9.49 29.59 -9.45
N TYR A 14 10.13 28.60 -10.08
CA TYR A 14 10.15 27.23 -9.58
C TYR A 14 10.82 27.09 -8.20
N PRO A 15 11.99 27.72 -7.91
CA PRO A 15 12.61 27.61 -6.58
C PRO A 15 11.71 28.13 -5.46
N PHE A 16 11.11 29.31 -5.66
CA PHE A 16 10.17 29.91 -4.71
C PHE A 16 8.93 29.03 -4.49
N PHE A 17 8.35 28.51 -5.57
CA PHE A 17 7.21 27.61 -5.47
C PHE A 17 7.55 26.34 -4.67
N MET A 18 8.73 25.76 -4.89
CA MET A 18 9.18 24.58 -4.16
C MET A 18 9.42 24.84 -2.67
N GLU A 19 9.89 26.02 -2.28
CA GLU A 19 10.00 26.41 -0.87
C GLU A 19 8.64 26.51 -0.20
N LEU A 20 7.65 27.13 -0.86
CA LEU A 20 6.27 27.17 -0.39
C LEU A 20 5.68 25.77 -0.22
N VAL A 21 5.84 24.89 -1.20
CA VAL A 21 5.39 23.49 -1.12
C VAL A 21 6.06 22.79 0.07
N LYS A 22 7.36 22.94 0.29
CA LYS A 22 8.04 22.36 1.46
C LYS A 22 7.51 22.91 2.78
N SER A 23 7.17 24.20 2.85
CA SER A 23 6.63 24.85 4.05
C SER A 23 5.25 24.31 4.46
N LEU A 24 4.48 23.80 3.50
CA LEU A 24 3.17 23.20 3.73
C LEU A 24 3.25 21.76 4.27
N GLY A 25 4.45 21.22 4.50
CA GLY A 25 4.64 19.91 5.10
C GLY A 25 4.23 18.75 4.20
N PHE A 26 4.19 18.95 2.88
CA PHE A 26 3.93 17.87 1.94
C PHE A 26 5.06 16.84 2.03
N VAL A 27 4.79 15.73 2.70
CA VAL A 27 5.62 14.53 2.58
C VAL A 27 5.51 14.12 1.11
N LYS A 28 6.64 14.07 0.40
CA LYS A 28 6.66 13.37 -0.89
C LYS A 28 6.18 11.96 -0.57
N LEU A 29 4.93 11.65 -0.93
CA LEU A 29 4.51 10.27 -1.01
C LEU A 29 5.53 9.67 -1.97
N PRO A 30 6.37 8.71 -1.52
CA PRO A 30 7.23 8.00 -2.45
C PRO A 30 6.31 7.59 -3.59
N GLU A 31 6.66 7.98 -4.83
CA GLU A 31 5.92 7.57 -6.02
C GLU A 31 5.52 6.15 -5.75
N GLU A 32 4.21 5.91 -5.63
CA GLU A 32 3.64 4.64 -5.20
C GLU A 32 4.56 3.61 -5.80
N SER A 33 5.37 2.96 -4.95
CA SER A 33 6.28 1.94 -5.42
C SER A 33 5.33 1.05 -6.17
N LYS A 34 5.36 1.10 -7.51
CA LYS A 34 4.39 0.42 -8.35
C LYS A 34 4.80 -1.01 -8.15
N LEU A 35 4.33 -1.57 -7.05
CA LEU A 35 4.55 -2.94 -6.66
C LEU A 35 4.12 -3.66 -7.93
N THR A 36 5.05 -4.36 -8.54
CA THR A 36 4.70 -5.18 -9.69
C THR A 36 3.53 -6.06 -9.25
N LYS A 37 2.62 -6.46 -10.16
CA LYS A 37 1.42 -7.22 -9.77
C LYS A 37 1.75 -8.37 -8.80
N ASN A 38 2.88 -9.03 -9.02
CA ASN A 38 3.43 -10.08 -8.16
C ASN A 38 3.77 -9.60 -6.73
N GLN A 39 4.30 -8.39 -6.56
CA GLN A 39 4.58 -7.81 -5.24
C GLN A 39 3.29 -7.39 -4.52
N VAL A 40 2.27 -6.93 -5.23
CA VAL A 40 0.94 -6.66 -4.65
C VAL A 40 0.30 -7.96 -4.17
N GLU A 41 0.26 -8.98 -5.03
CA GLU A 41 -0.29 -10.31 -4.72
C GLU A 41 0.43 -10.97 -3.54
N PHE A 42 1.76 -10.84 -3.46
CA PHE A 42 2.53 -11.37 -2.33
C PHE A 42 2.21 -10.67 -1.00
N VAL A 43 2.09 -9.34 -1.02
CA VAL A 43 1.76 -8.55 0.18
C VAL A 43 0.32 -8.82 0.61
N GLU A 44 -0.62 -8.88 -0.32
CA GLU A 44 -2.02 -9.24 -0.03
C GLU A 44 -2.15 -10.66 0.50
N GLY A 45 -1.47 -11.63 -0.10
CA GLY A 45 -1.42 -13.01 0.37
C GLY A 45 -0.85 -13.12 1.80
N THR A 46 0.24 -12.40 2.07
CA THR A 46 0.86 -12.36 3.40
C THR A 46 -0.08 -11.75 4.44
N LYS A 47 -0.72 -10.62 4.10
CA LYS A 47 -1.68 -9.95 4.99
C LYS A 47 -2.87 -10.85 5.33
N LYS A 48 -3.42 -11.53 4.33
CA LYS A 48 -4.55 -12.46 4.50
C LYS A 48 -4.18 -13.64 5.42
N SER A 49 -2.98 -14.18 5.29
CA SER A 49 -2.51 -15.26 6.18
C SER A 49 -2.38 -14.79 7.63
N LEU A 50 -1.91 -13.56 7.85
CA LEU A 50 -1.83 -12.98 9.21
C LEU A 50 -3.22 -12.75 9.80
N GLU A 51 -4.17 -12.22 9.02
CA GLU A 51 -5.56 -12.03 9.44
C GLU A 51 -6.23 -13.36 9.81
N GLN A 52 -5.98 -14.44 9.06
CA GLN A 52 -6.49 -15.77 9.39
C GLN A 52 -5.94 -16.30 10.71
N VAL A 53 -4.64 -16.10 10.97
CA VAL A 53 -4.05 -16.48 12.27
C VAL A 53 -4.65 -15.66 13.41
N GLU A 54 -4.85 -14.36 13.20
CA GLU A 54 -5.46 -13.49 14.22
C GLU A 54 -6.92 -13.89 14.53
N GLN A 55 -7.72 -14.17 13.49
CA GLN A 55 -9.09 -14.66 13.65
C GLN A 55 -9.13 -16.03 14.34
N HIS A 56 -8.14 -16.90 14.09
CA HIS A 56 -8.03 -18.18 14.78
C HIS A 56 -7.72 -18.00 16.26
N LEU A 57 -6.79 -17.09 16.60
CA LEU A 57 -6.46 -16.76 17.99
C LEU A 57 -7.65 -16.14 18.74
N LYS A 58 -8.50 -15.37 18.03
CA LYS A 58 -9.76 -14.84 18.57
C LYS A 58 -10.88 -15.89 18.67
N GLY A 59 -10.66 -17.10 18.15
CA GLY A 59 -11.62 -18.20 18.15
C GLY A 59 -12.74 -18.07 17.10
N GLU A 60 -12.60 -17.12 16.17
CA GLU A 60 -13.60 -16.81 15.14
C GLU A 60 -13.55 -17.79 13.97
N ILE A 61 -12.38 -18.39 13.70
CA ILE A 61 -12.21 -19.38 12.64
C ILE A 61 -11.41 -20.61 13.11
N LYS A 62 -11.72 -21.78 12.55
CA LYS A 62 -10.86 -22.96 12.62
C LYS A 62 -9.92 -22.93 11.42
N LEU A 63 -8.61 -22.96 11.68
CA LEU A 63 -7.63 -23.12 10.61
C LEU A 63 -7.80 -24.50 9.95
N LYS A 64 -7.66 -24.53 8.63
CA LYS A 64 -7.61 -25.78 7.88
C LYS A 64 -6.30 -26.51 8.17
N THR A 65 -6.35 -27.83 8.23
CA THR A 65 -5.12 -28.64 8.34
C THR A 65 -4.39 -28.69 7.00
N ALA A 66 -3.10 -29.04 7.03
CA ALA A 66 -2.30 -29.20 5.81
C ALA A 66 -2.92 -30.23 4.84
N ASP A 67 -3.52 -31.30 5.38
CA ASP A 67 -4.20 -32.33 4.59
C ASP A 67 -5.43 -31.76 3.84
N GLN A 68 -6.21 -30.90 4.49
CA GLN A 68 -7.38 -30.27 3.89
C GLN A 68 -7.02 -29.24 2.80
N LEU A 69 -5.84 -28.63 2.90
CA LEU A 69 -5.34 -27.72 1.87
C LEU A 69 -4.81 -28.48 0.64
N PHE A 70 -4.30 -29.70 0.84
CA PHE A 70 -3.80 -30.56 -0.23
C PHE A 70 -4.93 -31.12 -1.10
N ASP A 71 -6.08 -31.43 -0.51
CA ASP A 71 -7.26 -31.96 -1.22
C ASP A 71 -8.02 -30.91 -2.05
N GLU A 72 -7.71 -29.61 -1.93
CA GLU A 72 -8.37 -28.50 -2.62
C GLU A 72 -7.66 -28.02 -3.91
N LEU A 73 -6.53 -28.64 -4.27
CA LEU A 73 -5.74 -28.37 -5.49
C LEU A 73 -6.19 -29.26 -6.67
#